data_AF-A0A958XQV0-F1
#
_entry.id   AF-A0A958XQV0-F1
#
_cell.length_a   1.000
_cell.length_b   1.000
_cell.length_c   1.000
_cell.angle_alpha   90.00
_cell.angle_beta   90.00
_cell.angle_gamma   90.00
#
_symmetry.space_group_name_H-M   'P 1'
#
loop_
_entity.id
_entity.type
_entity.pdbx_description
1 polymer ?
#
loop_
_entity_poly.entity_id
_entity_poly.type
_entity_poly.pdbx_seq_one_letter_code
_entity_poly.pdbx_strand_id
1 'polypeptide(L)'
;IPVDGGVPAALLTQILESQYGYHVDAQGLEPFPELQSLRSVFNPHKRRLLLNNRLNERQRTFQLAKELGFNVLGLKERPLASNMLRVNSFEETLNNYKAAYFAVAILINRNAMVRDIRNFFGQKTWNGQLLLDMMAKYQASPEVLFQRFNVLTSDFRLEKIFFLRFIHDLDRDAFDIDKELHLNRRHQPHASGLNEHYCRRWLSISLLNSLKQQHGEALSTYPNLLTGVQRAAFLDSGEEYLCIAIAKPGYPTVGRNVSVTLGVLLDDRTKRTIRFWDDPAIQRTTVNVTCERCSLADCAERAAPPTTVQKREERRRMQEMLDQLTQK
;
A
#
# COMPACT_ATOMS: atom_id res chain seq x y z
N ILE A 1 -23.00 -2.31 12.71
CA ILE A 1 -21.77 -1.59 12.28
C ILE A 1 -22.19 -0.31 11.57
N PRO A 2 -21.56 0.85 11.83
CA PRO A 2 -21.89 2.13 11.18
C PRO A 2 -21.93 2.04 9.65
N VAL A 3 -22.90 2.72 9.03
CA VAL A 3 -23.07 2.76 7.57
C VAL A 3 -22.42 3.97 6.91
N ASP A 4 -22.03 4.97 7.71
CA ASP A 4 -21.32 6.17 7.27
C ASP A 4 -20.42 6.67 8.42
N GLY A 5 -19.11 6.46 8.31
CA GLY A 5 -18.12 6.78 9.35
C GLY A 5 -17.30 5.57 9.84
N GLY A 6 -16.40 5.83 10.77
CA GLY A 6 -15.51 4.83 11.37
C GLY A 6 -16.24 3.86 12.31
N VAL A 7 -15.68 2.66 12.43
CA VAL A 7 -16.20 1.63 13.33
C VAL A 7 -15.45 1.69 14.66
N PRO A 8 -16.12 1.94 15.80
CA PRO A 8 -15.43 2.01 17.08
C PRO A 8 -14.85 0.67 17.51
N ALA A 9 -13.65 0.68 18.10
CA ALA A 9 -13.02 -0.52 18.65
C ALA A 9 -13.91 -1.20 19.70
N ALA A 10 -14.55 -0.42 20.57
CA ALA A 10 -15.44 -0.92 21.63
C ALA A 10 -16.59 -1.76 21.08
N LEU A 11 -17.18 -1.37 19.94
CA LEU A 11 -18.24 -2.13 19.29
C LEU A 11 -17.74 -3.49 18.81
N LEU A 12 -16.55 -3.55 18.21
CA LEU A 12 -15.97 -4.81 17.74
C LEU A 12 -15.58 -5.73 18.90
N THR A 13 -15.03 -5.18 19.98
CA THR A 13 -14.78 -5.91 21.22
C THR A 13 -16.07 -6.52 21.77
N GLN A 14 -17.13 -5.72 21.91
CA GLN A 14 -18.42 -6.20 22.41
C GLN A 14 -18.98 -7.35 21.55
N ILE A 15 -18.87 -7.27 20.22
CA ILE A 15 -19.31 -8.35 19.32
C ILE A 15 -18.49 -9.62 19.55
N LEU A 16 -17.15 -9.52 19.62
CA LEU A 16 -16.27 -10.66 19.86
C LEU A 16 -16.57 -11.33 21.22
N GLU A 17 -16.76 -10.55 22.27
CA GLU A 17 -17.03 -11.06 23.62
C GLU A 17 -18.43 -11.68 23.72
N SER A 18 -19.47 -10.97 23.28
CA SER A 18 -20.86 -11.40 23.45
C SER A 18 -21.30 -12.53 22.50
N GLN A 19 -20.81 -12.54 21.26
CA GLN A 19 -21.27 -13.48 20.24
C GLN A 19 -20.29 -14.64 20.01
N TYR A 20 -18.99 -14.44 20.27
CA TYR A 20 -17.96 -15.44 20.00
C TYR A 20 -17.25 -15.93 21.28
N GLY A 21 -17.58 -15.37 22.44
CA GLY A 21 -17.04 -15.78 23.74
C GLY A 21 -15.55 -15.49 23.88
N TYR A 22 -15.09 -14.39 23.28
CA TYR A 22 -13.71 -13.93 23.41
C TYR A 22 -13.47 -13.27 24.76
N HIS A 23 -12.20 -13.27 25.17
CA HIS A 23 -11.67 -12.35 26.16
C HIS A 23 -10.63 -11.46 25.50
N VAL A 24 -10.92 -10.17 25.32
CA VAL A 24 -10.02 -9.23 24.67
C VAL A 24 -9.20 -8.50 25.73
N ASP A 25 -7.88 -8.69 25.68
CA ASP A 25 -6.95 -8.03 26.60
C ASP A 25 -6.14 -6.97 25.86
N ALA A 26 -6.46 -5.70 26.11
CA ALA A 26 -5.81 -4.56 25.47
C ALA A 26 -4.32 -4.38 25.83
N GLN A 27 -3.86 -4.98 26.92
CA GLN A 27 -2.49 -4.89 27.42
C GLN A 27 -1.83 -6.28 27.49
N GLY A 28 -2.44 -7.29 26.88
CA GLY A 28 -2.05 -8.69 27.05
C GLY A 28 -0.64 -9.05 26.57
N LEU A 29 0.00 -8.19 25.76
CA LEU A 29 1.39 -8.35 25.32
C LEU A 29 2.42 -7.57 26.16
N GLU A 30 1.99 -6.72 27.09
CA GLU A 30 2.89 -5.93 27.94
C GLU A 30 3.89 -6.78 28.74
N PRO A 31 3.51 -7.94 29.32
CA PRO A 31 4.43 -8.80 30.05
C PRO A 31 5.48 -9.53 29.18
N PHE A 32 5.43 -9.40 27.85
CA PHE A 32 6.27 -10.16 26.90
C PHE A 32 7.10 -9.21 26.02
N PRO A 33 8.28 -8.73 26.50
CA PRO A 33 9.14 -7.79 25.77
C PRO A 33 9.51 -8.25 24.34
N GLU A 34 9.72 -9.55 24.15
CA GLU A 34 10.10 -10.15 22.87
C GLU A 34 8.97 -10.06 21.83
N LEU A 35 7.72 -9.91 22.28
CA LEU A 35 6.53 -9.84 21.43
C LEU A 35 6.07 -8.40 21.16
N GLN A 36 6.81 -7.39 21.61
CA GLN A 36 6.46 -5.97 21.47
C GLN A 36 6.40 -5.49 20.01
N SER A 37 6.98 -6.24 19.07
CA SER A 37 6.87 -5.99 17.63
C SER A 37 5.55 -6.49 17.03
N LEU A 38 4.83 -7.40 17.71
CA LEU A 38 3.55 -7.93 17.28
C LEU A 38 2.43 -6.96 17.67
N ARG A 39 1.36 -6.94 16.87
CA ARG A 39 0.15 -6.17 17.15
C ARG A 39 -0.84 -6.96 18.00
N SER A 40 -0.90 -8.27 17.79
CA SER A 40 -1.81 -9.16 18.52
C SER A 40 -1.32 -10.60 18.52
N VAL A 41 -1.76 -11.35 19.54
CA VAL A 41 -1.65 -12.80 19.65
C VAL A 41 -2.99 -13.37 20.08
N PHE A 42 -3.48 -14.37 19.36
CA PHE A 42 -4.71 -15.09 19.67
C PHE A 42 -4.39 -16.47 20.26
N ASN A 43 -4.96 -16.75 21.43
CA ASN A 43 -4.92 -18.06 22.07
C ASN A 43 -6.25 -18.79 21.83
N PRO A 44 -6.28 -19.85 20.98
CA PRO A 44 -7.51 -20.57 20.66
C PRO A 44 -8.09 -21.35 21.85
N HIS A 45 -7.24 -21.90 22.72
CA HIS A 45 -7.67 -22.71 23.87
C HIS A 45 -8.44 -21.90 24.91
N LYS A 46 -8.02 -20.64 25.12
CA LYS A 46 -8.64 -19.72 26.09
C LYS A 46 -9.59 -18.71 25.43
N ARG A 47 -9.73 -18.75 24.09
CA ARG A 47 -10.39 -17.71 23.28
C ARG A 47 -9.94 -16.29 23.66
N ARG A 48 -8.66 -16.13 23.97
CA ARG A 48 -8.10 -14.87 24.46
C ARG A 48 -7.36 -14.17 23.34
N LEU A 49 -7.72 -12.91 23.07
CA LEU A 49 -7.00 -12.05 22.13
C LEU A 49 -6.16 -11.06 22.92
N LEU A 50 -4.84 -11.25 22.90
CA LEU A 50 -3.87 -10.36 23.51
C LEU A 50 -3.49 -9.29 22.50
N LEU A 51 -3.61 -8.02 22.87
CA LEU A 51 -3.23 -6.89 22.04
C LEU A 51 -1.98 -6.21 22.58
N ASN A 52 -1.27 -5.53 21.68
CA ASN A 52 -0.17 -4.65 22.06
C ASN A 52 -0.72 -3.32 22.58
N ASN A 53 -0.28 -2.91 23.78
CA ASN A 53 -0.71 -1.67 24.43
C ASN A 53 -0.29 -0.40 23.64
N ARG A 54 0.72 -0.52 22.76
CA ARG A 54 1.19 0.55 21.88
C ARG A 54 0.29 0.80 20.68
N LEU A 55 -0.68 -0.08 20.37
CA LEU A 55 -1.55 0.14 19.22
C LEU A 55 -2.40 1.40 19.39
N ASN A 56 -2.37 2.27 18.38
CA ASN A 56 -3.36 3.33 18.28
C ASN A 56 -4.75 2.76 17.97
N GLU A 57 -5.78 3.60 18.12
CA GLU A 57 -7.18 3.19 17.94
C GLU A 57 -7.42 2.53 16.58
N ARG A 58 -6.93 3.11 15.48
CA ARG A 58 -7.12 2.57 14.12
C ARG A 58 -6.52 1.17 13.97
N GLN A 59 -5.33 0.96 14.53
CA GLN A 59 -4.64 -0.33 14.50
C GLN A 59 -5.35 -1.38 15.37
N ARG A 60 -5.82 -0.97 16.55
CA ARG A 60 -6.61 -1.81 17.47
C ARG A 60 -7.90 -2.26 16.79
N THR A 61 -8.66 -1.32 16.22
CA THR A 61 -9.89 -1.60 15.48
C THR A 61 -9.64 -2.57 14.33
N PHE A 62 -8.53 -2.41 13.58
CA PHE A 62 -8.17 -3.36 12.52
C PHE A 62 -7.91 -4.78 13.04
N GLN A 63 -7.20 -4.95 14.16
CA GLN A 63 -6.97 -6.30 14.73
C GLN A 63 -8.28 -6.96 15.14
N LEU A 64 -9.17 -6.22 15.81
CA LEU A 64 -10.49 -6.71 16.22
C LEU A 64 -11.36 -7.08 15.00
N ALA A 65 -11.37 -6.24 13.97
CA ALA A 65 -12.13 -6.46 12.74
C ALA A 65 -11.63 -7.71 11.98
N LYS A 66 -10.30 -7.91 11.95
CA LYS A 66 -9.69 -9.10 11.35
C LYS A 66 -10.02 -10.36 12.14
N GLU A 67 -10.00 -10.27 13.47
CA GLU A 67 -10.38 -11.39 14.35
C GLU A 67 -11.84 -11.78 14.15
N LEU A 68 -12.73 -10.80 14.04
CA LEU A 68 -14.13 -11.02 13.69
C LEU A 68 -14.26 -11.69 12.32
N GLY A 69 -13.44 -11.30 11.34
CA GLY A 69 -13.41 -11.91 10.02
C GLY A 69 -13.08 -13.39 10.02
N PHE A 70 -12.13 -13.83 10.84
CA PHE A 70 -11.85 -15.26 10.99
C PHE A 70 -13.07 -16.04 11.49
N ASN A 71 -13.81 -15.46 12.45
CA ASN A 71 -14.99 -16.10 13.02
C ASN A 71 -16.17 -16.14 12.04
N VAL A 72 -16.53 -14.99 11.46
CA VAL A 72 -17.67 -14.85 10.54
C VAL A 72 -17.50 -15.71 9.30
N LEU A 73 -16.28 -15.80 8.77
CA LEU A 73 -15.98 -16.59 7.58
C LEU A 73 -15.66 -18.07 7.90
N GLY A 74 -15.66 -18.48 9.17
CA GLY A 74 -15.38 -19.86 9.58
C GLY A 74 -13.95 -20.34 9.25
N LEU A 75 -12.97 -19.44 9.27
CA LEU A 75 -11.60 -19.71 8.83
C LEU A 75 -10.77 -20.30 9.98
N LYS A 76 -10.60 -21.63 9.97
CA LYS A 76 -9.94 -22.37 11.06
C LYS A 76 -8.43 -22.36 10.98
N GLU A 77 -7.85 -22.60 9.79
CA GLU A 77 -6.42 -22.52 9.57
C GLU A 77 -6.00 -21.06 9.45
N ARG A 78 -5.37 -20.52 10.50
CA ARG A 78 -5.04 -19.10 10.59
C ARG A 78 -3.81 -18.85 11.47
N PRO A 79 -3.08 -17.75 11.21
CA PRO A 79 -1.98 -17.36 12.07
C PRO A 79 -2.50 -16.91 13.43
N LEU A 80 -1.79 -17.35 14.48
CA LEU A 80 -2.10 -16.95 15.85
C LEU A 80 -1.47 -15.60 16.24
N ALA A 81 -0.51 -15.09 15.46
CA ALA A 81 0.13 -13.80 15.67
C ALA A 81 -0.11 -12.87 14.49
N SER A 82 -0.08 -11.55 14.72
CA SER A 82 -0.30 -10.55 13.67
C SER A 82 0.74 -10.60 12.55
N ASN A 83 1.97 -11.02 12.85
CA ASN A 83 3.03 -11.28 11.88
C ASN A 83 3.21 -12.80 11.76
N MET A 84 3.32 -13.30 10.53
CA MET A 84 3.59 -14.72 10.28
C MET A 84 5.10 -14.96 10.41
N LEU A 85 5.57 -15.26 11.63
CA LEU A 85 6.98 -15.62 11.87
C LEU A 85 7.37 -16.88 11.10
N ARG A 86 6.42 -17.80 10.96
CA ARG A 86 6.51 -19.00 10.12
C ARG A 86 5.20 -19.14 9.36
N VAL A 87 5.29 -19.39 8.06
CA VAL A 87 4.13 -19.77 7.24
C VAL A 87 4.03 -21.28 7.28
N ASN A 88 2.92 -21.81 7.80
CA ASN A 88 2.73 -23.25 7.97
C ASN A 88 2.07 -23.88 6.74
N SER A 89 1.11 -23.18 6.12
CA SER A 89 0.41 -23.64 4.92
C SER A 89 -0.01 -22.49 4.00
N PHE A 90 -0.37 -22.84 2.77
CA PHE A 90 -0.98 -21.90 1.82
C PHE A 90 -2.35 -21.42 2.33
N GLU A 91 -3.14 -22.34 2.90
CA GLU A 91 -4.47 -22.11 3.47
C GLU A 91 -4.40 -21.08 4.59
N GLU A 92 -3.43 -21.18 5.49
CA GLU A 92 -3.19 -20.21 6.55
C GLU A 92 -2.97 -18.80 5.99
N THR A 93 -2.15 -18.69 4.94
CA THR A 93 -1.86 -17.42 4.27
C THR A 93 -3.09 -16.85 3.58
N LEU A 94 -3.83 -17.69 2.86
CA LEU A 94 -5.05 -17.30 2.16
C LEU A 94 -6.15 -16.85 3.14
N ASN A 95 -6.34 -17.58 4.24
CA ASN A 95 -7.32 -17.26 5.27
C ASN A 95 -6.97 -15.97 5.99
N ASN A 96 -5.68 -15.74 6.26
CA ASN A 96 -5.19 -14.47 6.78
C ASN A 96 -5.52 -13.29 5.85
N TYR A 97 -5.37 -13.48 4.53
CA TYR A 97 -5.76 -12.49 3.53
C TYR A 97 -7.28 -12.27 3.50
N LYS A 98 -8.10 -13.34 3.49
CA LYS A 98 -9.56 -13.26 3.52
C LYS A 98 -10.07 -12.51 4.75
N ALA A 99 -9.53 -12.80 5.94
CA ALA A 99 -9.87 -12.11 7.18
C ALA A 99 -9.46 -10.62 7.14
N ALA A 100 -8.29 -10.30 6.58
CA ALA A 100 -7.87 -8.92 6.40
C ALA A 100 -8.76 -8.16 5.40
N TYR A 101 -9.17 -8.80 4.30
CA TYR A 101 -10.09 -8.23 3.33
C TYR A 101 -11.47 -7.97 3.97
N PHE A 102 -11.98 -8.94 4.75
CA PHE A 102 -13.20 -8.77 5.53
C PHE A 102 -13.11 -7.57 6.48
N ALA A 103 -12.00 -7.45 7.22
CA ALA A 103 -11.78 -6.32 8.12
C ALA A 103 -11.91 -4.98 7.39
N VAL A 104 -11.21 -4.81 6.26
CA VAL A 104 -11.30 -3.58 5.46
C VAL A 104 -12.74 -3.32 4.97
N ALA A 105 -13.46 -4.38 4.57
CA ALA A 105 -14.83 -4.25 4.07
C ALA A 105 -15.84 -3.80 5.14
N ILE A 106 -15.66 -4.21 6.39
CA ILE A 106 -16.54 -3.79 7.50
C ILE A 106 -16.13 -2.43 8.08
N LEU A 107 -14.84 -2.09 8.06
CA LEU A 107 -14.35 -0.81 8.57
C LEU A 107 -14.73 0.36 7.66
N ILE A 108 -14.85 0.10 6.36
CA ILE A 108 -15.24 1.11 5.38
C ILE A 108 -16.44 0.60 4.58
N ASN A 109 -17.61 1.13 4.91
CA ASN A 109 -18.85 0.78 4.23
C ASN A 109 -18.78 1.05 2.72
N ARG A 110 -19.17 0.07 1.89
CA ARG A 110 -19.11 0.17 0.42
C ARG A 110 -19.88 1.36 -0.13
N ASN A 111 -21.12 1.57 0.35
CA ASN A 111 -22.00 2.61 -0.19
C ASN A 111 -21.48 4.00 0.17
N ALA A 112 -21.01 4.19 1.41
CA ALA A 112 -20.38 5.45 1.82
C ALA A 112 -19.10 5.71 1.01
N MET A 113 -18.23 4.70 0.85
CA MET A 113 -17.00 4.84 0.08
C MET A 113 -17.27 5.22 -1.38
N VAL A 114 -18.25 4.58 -2.02
CA VAL A 114 -18.59 4.89 -3.41
C VAL A 114 -19.09 6.33 -3.56
N ARG A 115 -19.87 6.85 -2.59
CA ARG A 115 -20.26 8.28 -2.60
C ARG A 115 -19.05 9.19 -2.47
N ASP A 116 -18.17 8.92 -1.51
CA ASP A 116 -17.01 9.77 -1.25
C ASP A 116 -15.99 9.75 -2.39
N ILE A 117 -15.72 8.58 -2.98
CA ILE A 117 -14.86 8.47 -4.19
C ILE A 117 -15.49 9.24 -5.35
N ARG A 118 -16.82 9.17 -5.54
CA ARG A 118 -17.48 9.92 -6.61
C ARG A 118 -17.30 11.43 -6.42
N ASN A 119 -17.40 11.93 -5.18
CA ASN A 119 -17.16 13.33 -4.86
C ASN A 119 -15.68 13.71 -5.08
N PHE A 120 -14.76 12.84 -4.69
CA PHE A 120 -13.32 13.04 -4.86
C PHE A 120 -12.92 13.06 -6.34
N PHE A 121 -13.35 12.07 -7.12
CA PHE A 121 -13.10 12.00 -8.57
C PHE A 121 -13.86 13.06 -9.36
N GLY A 122 -14.92 13.66 -8.80
CA GLY A 122 -15.63 14.78 -9.39
C GLY A 122 -14.91 16.13 -9.29
N GLN A 123 -13.84 16.24 -8.48
CA GLN A 123 -13.08 17.48 -8.36
C GLN A 123 -12.35 17.81 -9.67
N LYS A 124 -12.38 19.08 -10.07
CA LYS A 124 -11.67 19.56 -11.28
C LYS A 124 -10.17 19.71 -11.06
N THR A 125 -9.76 19.92 -9.82
CA THR A 125 -8.36 20.06 -9.42
C THR A 125 -8.04 19.05 -8.33
N TRP A 126 -6.77 18.65 -8.25
CA TRP A 126 -6.28 17.78 -7.21
C TRP A 126 -6.40 18.46 -5.84
N ASN A 127 -6.99 17.75 -4.88
CA ASN A 127 -7.02 18.17 -3.49
C ASN A 127 -6.71 16.97 -2.57
N GLY A 128 -5.46 16.87 -2.12
CA GLY A 128 -5.01 15.82 -1.22
C GLY A 128 -5.73 15.82 0.14
N GLN A 129 -6.29 16.96 0.58
CA GLN A 129 -7.00 17.06 1.85
C GLN A 129 -8.23 16.15 1.89
N LEU A 130 -8.94 15.97 0.75
CA LEU A 130 -10.11 15.08 0.68
C LEU A 130 -9.75 13.62 0.99
N LEU A 131 -8.53 13.18 0.68
CA LEU A 131 -8.06 11.84 1.07
C LEU A 131 -7.85 11.75 2.58
N LEU A 132 -7.27 12.80 3.18
CA LEU A 132 -7.06 12.88 4.63
C LEU A 132 -8.39 12.95 5.38
N ASP A 133 -9.36 13.68 4.85
CA ASP A 133 -10.72 13.79 5.40
C ASP A 133 -11.44 12.44 5.34
N MET A 134 -11.32 11.69 4.23
CA MET A 134 -11.82 10.31 4.16
C MET A 134 -11.15 9.40 5.20
N MET A 135 -9.82 9.51 5.39
CA MET A 135 -9.13 8.75 6.44
C MET A 135 -9.65 9.09 7.83
N ALA A 136 -9.91 10.37 8.11
CA ALA A 136 -10.47 10.82 9.38
C ALA A 136 -11.90 10.31 9.58
N LYS A 137 -12.77 10.48 8.56
CA LYS A 137 -14.16 10.03 8.53
C LYS A 137 -14.29 8.55 8.86
N TYR A 138 -13.51 7.69 8.21
CA TYR A 138 -13.53 6.25 8.41
C TYR A 138 -12.64 5.75 9.55
N GLN A 139 -11.90 6.65 10.22
CA GLN A 139 -10.87 6.30 11.20
C GLN A 139 -9.90 5.24 10.65
N ALA A 140 -9.56 5.34 9.37
CA ALA A 140 -8.77 4.36 8.63
C ALA A 140 -7.30 4.78 8.54
N SER A 141 -6.40 3.79 8.49
CA SER A 141 -5.02 4.05 8.06
C SER A 141 -4.96 4.18 6.54
N PRO A 142 -3.88 4.75 5.96
CA PRO A 142 -3.69 4.79 4.52
C PRO A 142 -3.83 3.39 3.87
N GLU A 143 -3.27 2.36 4.50
CA GLU A 143 -3.36 0.98 4.00
C GLU A 143 -4.80 0.49 3.92
N VAL A 144 -5.61 0.74 4.96
CA VAL A 144 -7.02 0.31 5.00
C VAL A 144 -7.84 1.07 3.94
N LEU A 145 -7.64 2.38 3.84
CA LEU A 145 -8.34 3.21 2.86
C LEU A 145 -8.00 2.79 1.42
N PHE A 146 -6.71 2.61 1.11
CA PHE A 146 -6.27 2.26 -0.23
C PHE A 146 -6.62 0.82 -0.60
N GLN A 147 -6.59 -0.12 0.35
CA GLN A 147 -7.08 -1.48 0.10
C GLN A 147 -8.58 -1.48 -0.21
N ARG A 148 -9.34 -0.50 0.32
CA ARG A 148 -10.76 -0.31 -0.01
C ARG A 148 -11.01 0.28 -1.39
N PHE A 149 -9.98 0.75 -2.10
CA PHE A 149 -10.10 1.07 -3.53
C PHE A 149 -10.35 -0.16 -4.41
N ASN A 150 -10.47 -1.36 -3.84
CA ASN A 150 -11.10 -2.49 -4.51
C ASN A 150 -12.52 -2.18 -5.07
N VAL A 151 -13.23 -1.17 -4.56
CA VAL A 151 -14.51 -0.72 -5.13
C VAL A 151 -14.35 -0.04 -6.50
N LEU A 152 -13.14 0.39 -6.88
CA LEU A 152 -12.88 1.05 -8.16
C LEU A 152 -13.16 0.14 -9.36
N THR A 153 -12.82 -1.15 -9.25
CA THR A 153 -13.10 -2.12 -10.31
C THR A 153 -14.58 -2.42 -10.42
N SER A 154 -15.28 -2.63 -9.29
CA SER A 154 -16.70 -3.01 -9.28
C SER A 154 -17.66 -1.86 -9.57
N ASP A 155 -17.43 -0.68 -9.00
CA ASP A 155 -18.40 0.43 -9.02
C ASP A 155 -18.07 1.50 -10.05
N PHE A 156 -16.79 1.67 -10.38
CA PHE A 156 -16.32 2.69 -11.32
C PHE A 156 -15.85 2.10 -12.65
N ARG A 157 -15.71 0.75 -12.73
CA ARG A 157 -15.17 0.03 -13.89
C ARG A 157 -13.76 0.50 -14.27
N LEU A 158 -12.97 0.86 -13.26
CA LEU A 158 -11.55 1.13 -13.41
C LEU A 158 -10.79 -0.18 -13.24
N GLU A 159 -10.67 -0.92 -14.33
CA GLU A 159 -10.17 -2.30 -14.34
C GLU A 159 -8.64 -2.38 -14.29
N LYS A 160 -7.95 -1.31 -14.72
CA LYS A 160 -6.50 -1.32 -14.89
C LYS A 160 -5.81 -0.59 -13.76
N ILE A 161 -5.77 -1.25 -12.60
CA ILE A 161 -5.24 -0.67 -11.36
C ILE A 161 -4.14 -1.51 -10.73
N PHE A 162 -3.23 -0.82 -10.05
CA PHE A 162 -2.24 -1.44 -9.17
C PHE A 162 -2.26 -0.78 -7.78
N PHE A 163 -1.87 -1.55 -6.79
CA PHE A 163 -1.60 -1.09 -5.43
C PHE A 163 -0.18 -1.49 -5.05
N LEU A 164 0.58 -0.54 -4.52
CA LEU A 164 1.93 -0.75 -4.01
C LEU A 164 2.03 -0.22 -2.60
N ARG A 165 2.77 -0.96 -1.76
CA ARG A 165 3.24 -0.47 -0.48
C ARG A 165 4.76 -0.54 -0.44
N PHE A 166 5.34 0.62 -0.20
CA PHE A 166 6.77 0.81 -0.04
C PHE A 166 7.13 0.95 1.42
N ILE A 167 8.22 0.30 1.80
CA ILE A 167 8.94 0.54 3.05
C ILE A 167 10.24 1.26 2.69
N HIS A 168 10.53 2.33 3.42
CA HIS A 168 11.83 2.95 3.45
C HIS A 168 12.47 2.67 4.81
N ASP A 169 13.56 1.91 4.78
CA ASP A 169 14.37 1.62 5.96
C ASP A 169 15.41 2.75 6.12
N LEU A 170 15.28 3.51 7.21
CA LEU A 170 16.03 4.76 7.39
C LEU A 170 17.51 4.52 7.70
N ASP A 171 17.85 3.36 8.28
CA ASP A 171 19.23 3.05 8.68
C ASP A 171 20.09 2.71 7.46
N ARG A 172 19.54 1.91 6.53
CA ARG A 172 20.22 1.50 5.29
C ARG A 172 19.88 2.34 4.07
N ASP A 173 18.99 3.31 4.21
CA ASP A 173 18.42 4.13 3.13
C ASP A 173 17.90 3.31 1.93
N ALA A 174 17.28 2.17 2.23
CA ALA A 174 16.81 1.22 1.22
C ALA A 174 15.28 1.23 1.11
N PHE A 175 14.79 0.85 -0.08
CA PHE A 175 13.37 0.91 -0.42
C PHE A 175 12.91 -0.45 -0.92
N ASP A 176 11.91 -1.00 -0.26
CA ASP A 176 11.35 -2.31 -0.61
C ASP A 176 9.86 -2.21 -0.84
N ILE A 177 9.36 -3.01 -1.79
CA ILE A 177 7.92 -3.22 -1.96
C ILE A 177 7.55 -4.43 -1.09
N ASP A 178 6.81 -4.20 0.00
CA ASP A 178 6.35 -5.28 0.88
C ASP A 178 4.97 -5.81 0.49
N LYS A 179 4.21 -5.04 -0.30
CA LYS A 179 2.94 -5.46 -0.89
C LYS A 179 2.78 -4.91 -2.29
N GLU A 180 2.40 -5.81 -3.19
CA GLU A 180 2.06 -5.52 -4.58
C GLU A 180 0.75 -6.23 -4.91
N LEU A 181 -0.16 -5.52 -5.57
CA LEU A 181 -1.37 -6.10 -6.12
C LEU A 181 -1.66 -5.44 -7.46
N HIS A 182 -1.79 -6.27 -8.51
CA HIS A 182 -2.25 -5.84 -9.82
C HIS A 182 -3.58 -6.52 -10.13
N LEU A 183 -4.56 -5.75 -10.59
CA LEU A 183 -5.86 -6.29 -10.95
C LEU A 183 -5.98 -6.38 -12.48
N ASN A 184 -6.58 -7.48 -12.97
CA ASN A 184 -6.83 -7.85 -14.37
C ASN A 184 -5.60 -8.16 -15.26
N ARG A 185 -4.43 -7.56 -15.03
CA ARG A 185 -3.19 -7.90 -15.75
C ARG A 185 -1.97 -7.50 -14.93
N ARG A 186 -0.79 -7.95 -15.35
CA ARG A 186 0.50 -7.55 -14.78
C ARG A 186 0.90 -6.15 -15.32
N HIS A 187 0.38 -5.08 -14.69
CA HIS A 187 0.62 -3.66 -15.06
C HIS A 187 1.97 -3.14 -14.55
N GLN A 188 2.66 -2.29 -15.28
CA GLN A 188 3.80 -1.60 -14.68
C GLN A 188 3.35 -0.62 -13.56
N PRO A 189 4.08 -0.51 -12.44
CA PRO A 189 5.34 -1.19 -12.14
C PRO A 189 5.21 -2.40 -11.22
N HIS A 190 6.21 -3.30 -11.29
CA HIS A 190 6.32 -4.49 -10.44
C HIS A 190 7.53 -4.44 -9.52
N ALA A 191 7.45 -5.17 -8.40
CA ALA A 191 8.63 -5.53 -7.64
C ALA A 191 9.60 -6.29 -8.55
N SER A 192 10.86 -5.83 -8.58
CA SER A 192 11.89 -6.49 -9.39
C SER A 192 12.18 -7.90 -8.87
N GLY A 193 12.05 -8.11 -7.55
CA GLY A 193 12.52 -9.33 -6.87
C GLY A 193 14.03 -9.53 -6.98
N LEU A 194 14.74 -8.51 -7.48
CA LEU A 194 16.17 -8.47 -7.71
C LEU A 194 16.77 -7.37 -6.83
N ASN A 195 18.05 -7.48 -6.50
CA ASN A 195 18.78 -6.46 -5.75
C ASN A 195 19.11 -5.24 -6.67
N GLU A 196 18.06 -4.64 -7.23
CA GLU A 196 18.07 -3.50 -8.15
C GLU A 196 17.38 -2.29 -7.51
N HIS A 197 17.70 -1.10 -7.99
CA HIS A 197 17.21 0.14 -7.41
C HIS A 197 15.97 0.64 -8.12
N TYR A 198 14.82 0.65 -7.44
CA TYR A 198 13.59 1.23 -7.96
C TYR A 198 13.77 2.68 -8.42
N CYS A 199 13.03 3.06 -9.46
CA CYS A 199 13.07 4.41 -10.01
C CYS A 199 12.71 5.45 -8.95
N ARG A 200 13.68 6.33 -8.63
CA ARG A 200 13.51 7.38 -7.61
C ARG A 200 12.51 8.48 -7.97
N ARG A 201 12.07 8.50 -9.23
CA ARG A 201 11.04 9.42 -9.76
C ARG A 201 9.61 8.95 -9.46
N TRP A 202 9.42 7.77 -8.88
CA TRP A 202 8.09 7.33 -8.45
C TRP A 202 7.58 8.17 -7.28
N LEU A 203 6.31 8.55 -7.36
CA LEU A 203 5.61 9.27 -6.31
C LEU A 203 5.79 8.66 -4.91
N SER A 204 5.77 7.33 -4.81
CA SER A 204 5.93 6.64 -3.51
C SER A 204 7.28 6.97 -2.87
N ILE A 205 8.36 6.93 -3.66
CA ILE A 205 9.73 7.15 -3.20
C ILE A 205 9.99 8.65 -2.99
N SER A 206 9.48 9.51 -3.87
CA SER A 206 9.62 10.96 -3.71
C SER A 206 8.98 11.43 -2.40
N LEU A 207 7.77 10.95 -2.06
CA LEU A 207 7.12 11.26 -0.80
C LEU A 207 7.89 10.71 0.43
N LEU A 208 8.49 9.53 0.32
CA LEU A 208 9.30 8.96 1.40
C LEU A 208 10.57 9.77 1.65
N ASN A 209 11.21 10.26 0.58
CA ASN A 209 12.35 11.17 0.69
C ASN A 209 11.97 12.51 1.31
N SER A 210 10.84 13.11 0.90
CA SER A 210 10.32 14.33 1.52
C SER A 210 10.02 14.12 3.01
N LEU A 211 9.46 12.97 3.38
CA LEU A 211 9.18 12.63 4.77
C LEU A 211 10.49 12.50 5.59
N LYS A 212 11.52 11.85 5.04
CA LYS A 212 12.86 11.77 5.67
C LYS A 212 13.45 13.16 5.94
N GLN A 213 13.30 14.11 5.02
CA GLN A 213 13.78 15.48 5.19
C GLN A 213 13.02 16.23 6.30
N GLN A 214 11.70 16.05 6.40
CA GLN A 214 10.87 16.69 7.43
C GLN A 214 11.11 16.18 8.85
N HIS A 215 11.65 14.96 9.02
CA HIS A 215 12.00 14.44 10.36
C HIS A 215 13.12 15.25 11.05
N GLY A 216 13.84 16.12 10.32
CA GLY A 216 14.81 17.07 10.89
C GLY A 216 14.19 18.29 11.56
N GLU A 217 12.89 18.57 11.35
CA GLU A 217 12.23 19.81 11.79
C GLU A 217 10.96 19.48 12.60
N ALA A 218 11.02 19.70 13.92
CA ALA A 218 9.93 19.70 14.91
C ALA A 218 8.86 18.57 14.85
N LEU A 219 8.89 17.70 15.87
CA LEU A 219 7.87 16.69 16.20
C LEU A 219 6.50 17.34 16.43
N SER A 220 5.69 17.47 15.37
CA SER A 220 4.28 17.83 15.49
C SER A 220 3.45 16.64 15.98
N THR A 221 2.38 16.92 16.73
CA THR A 221 1.56 15.97 17.48
C THR A 221 0.66 15.09 16.58
N TYR A 222 0.74 15.23 15.26
CA TYR A 222 0.06 14.39 14.28
C TYR A 222 1.10 13.64 13.46
N PRO A 223 0.82 12.39 13.01
CA PRO A 223 1.73 11.72 12.09
C PRO A 223 1.85 12.60 10.84
N ASN A 224 3.07 13.04 10.51
CA ASN A 224 3.37 13.77 9.27
C ASN A 224 2.90 12.90 8.09
N LEU A 225 1.72 13.21 7.57
CA LEU A 225 1.08 12.53 6.46
C LEU A 225 1.32 13.37 5.21
N LEU A 226 2.09 12.82 4.27
CA LEU A 226 2.30 13.45 2.98
C LEU A 226 1.41 12.78 1.95
N THR A 227 0.62 13.57 1.24
CA THR A 227 -0.19 13.11 0.11
C THR A 227 0.40 13.63 -1.19
N GLY A 228 0.20 12.91 -2.27
CA GLY A 228 0.62 13.38 -3.58
C GLY A 228 -0.10 12.69 -4.72
N VAL A 229 0.06 13.27 -5.89
CA VAL A 229 -0.46 12.77 -7.15
C VAL A 229 0.60 12.96 -8.24
N GLN A 230 0.65 12.02 -9.19
CA GLN A 230 1.61 12.04 -10.29
C GLN A 230 0.99 11.38 -11.52
N ARG A 231 1.29 11.92 -12.71
CA ARG A 231 1.08 11.20 -13.98
C ARG A 231 2.38 10.52 -14.37
N ALA A 232 2.49 9.23 -14.06
CA ALA A 232 3.68 8.42 -14.32
C ALA A 232 3.62 7.84 -15.74
N ALA A 233 4.47 8.34 -16.63
CA ALA A 233 4.61 7.86 -18.00
C ALA A 233 5.78 6.89 -18.11
N PHE A 234 5.49 5.60 -18.34
CA PHE A 234 6.52 4.56 -18.45
C PHE A 234 7.26 4.68 -19.78
N LEU A 235 8.59 4.85 -19.71
CA LEU A 235 9.44 5.08 -20.87
C LEU A 235 9.30 3.98 -21.93
N ASP A 236 9.37 2.72 -21.51
CA ASP A 236 9.47 1.60 -22.45
C ASP A 236 8.12 1.19 -23.06
N SER A 237 7.01 1.34 -22.32
CA SER A 237 5.68 0.95 -22.79
C SER A 237 4.85 2.10 -23.35
N GLY A 238 5.20 3.35 -23.02
CA GLY A 238 4.38 4.53 -23.26
C GLY A 238 3.10 4.59 -22.42
N GLU A 239 2.84 3.58 -21.57
CA GLU A 239 1.67 3.57 -20.69
C GLU A 239 1.78 4.68 -19.65
N GLU A 240 0.66 5.35 -19.40
CA GLU A 240 0.58 6.42 -18.41
C GLU A 240 -0.40 6.05 -17.31
N TYR A 241 0.02 6.21 -16.06
CA TYR A 241 -0.79 5.93 -14.88
C TYR A 241 -0.98 7.21 -14.07
N LEU A 242 -2.20 7.44 -13.61
CA LEU A 242 -2.46 8.41 -12.55
C LEU A 242 -2.21 7.72 -11.21
N CYS A 243 -1.12 8.12 -10.56
CA CYS A 243 -0.68 7.60 -9.28
C CYS A 243 -1.10 8.57 -8.18
N ILE A 244 -1.76 8.04 -7.15
CA ILE A 244 -2.13 8.75 -5.94
C ILE A 244 -1.44 8.03 -4.79
N ALA A 245 -0.84 8.77 -3.85
CA ALA A 245 -0.09 8.16 -2.76
C ALA A 245 -0.23 8.92 -1.44
N ILE A 246 -0.01 8.18 -0.35
CA ILE A 246 0.16 8.72 1.00
C ILE A 246 1.39 8.08 1.65
N ALA A 247 2.29 8.90 2.20
CA ALA A 247 3.44 8.49 2.99
C ALA A 247 3.27 8.89 4.46
N LYS A 248 3.79 8.05 5.37
CA LYS A 248 3.79 8.26 6.82
C LYS A 248 4.93 7.52 7.52
N PRO A 249 5.24 7.85 8.78
CA PRO A 249 6.09 7.01 9.63
C PRO A 249 5.49 5.61 9.85
N GLY A 250 6.37 4.61 9.95
CA GLY A 250 6.09 3.17 10.00
C GLY A 250 5.69 2.63 11.37
N TYR A 251 4.76 3.25 12.09
CA TYR A 251 4.38 2.80 13.45
C TYR A 251 3.75 1.38 13.50
N PRO A 252 4.05 0.52 14.50
CA PRO A 252 4.91 0.73 15.68
C PRO A 252 6.41 0.46 15.45
N THR A 253 6.81 0.09 14.25
CA THR A 253 8.21 -0.19 13.91
C THR A 253 8.97 1.13 13.71
N VAL A 254 9.81 1.48 14.68
CA VAL A 254 10.69 2.66 14.60
C VAL A 254 11.73 2.47 13.48
N GLY A 255 12.26 3.57 12.93
CA GLY A 255 13.30 3.53 11.90
C GLY A 255 12.78 3.24 10.48
N ARG A 256 11.46 3.26 10.28
CA ARG A 256 10.85 3.00 8.97
C ARG A 256 9.85 4.06 8.59
N ASN A 257 9.80 4.40 7.31
CA ASN A 257 8.72 5.14 6.68
C ASN A 257 7.95 4.21 5.72
N VAL A 258 6.66 4.48 5.53
CA VAL A 258 5.78 3.66 4.68
C VAL A 258 5.00 4.55 3.74
N SER A 259 4.94 4.16 2.48
CA SER A 259 4.09 4.79 1.47
C SER A 259 3.13 3.77 0.87
N VAL A 260 1.87 4.16 0.67
CA VAL A 260 0.89 3.40 -0.11
C VAL A 260 0.55 4.16 -1.36
N THR A 261 0.43 3.46 -2.47
CA THR A 261 0.16 4.07 -3.78
C THR A 261 -0.87 3.26 -4.53
N LEU A 262 -1.85 3.97 -5.09
CA LEU A 262 -2.79 3.45 -6.07
C LEU A 262 -2.40 4.05 -7.41
N GLY A 263 -2.19 3.20 -8.42
CA GLY A 263 -2.07 3.63 -9.80
C GLY A 263 -3.27 3.17 -10.62
N VAL A 264 -3.77 4.04 -11.49
CA VAL A 264 -4.85 3.74 -12.45
C VAL A 264 -4.37 4.10 -13.84
N LEU A 265 -4.45 3.18 -14.81
CA LEU A 265 -4.07 3.47 -16.20
C LEU A 265 -4.94 4.62 -16.75
N LEU A 266 -4.31 5.63 -17.36
CA LEU A 266 -4.97 6.77 -18.00
C LEU A 266 -5.52 6.43 -19.39
N ASP A 267 -6.50 5.53 -19.44
CA ASP A 267 -7.33 5.32 -20.63
C ASP A 267 -8.57 6.23 -20.65
N ASP A 268 -9.36 6.16 -21.72
CA ASP A 268 -10.55 7.00 -21.90
C ASP A 268 -11.61 6.78 -20.81
N ARG A 269 -11.65 5.59 -20.18
CA ARG A 269 -12.57 5.33 -19.07
C ARG A 269 -12.11 6.10 -17.84
N THR A 270 -10.81 6.04 -17.51
CA THR A 270 -10.23 6.78 -16.38
C THR A 270 -10.38 8.28 -16.56
N LYS A 271 -10.08 8.82 -17.74
CA LYS A 271 -10.19 10.26 -18.05
C LYS A 271 -11.62 10.81 -17.95
N ARG A 272 -12.63 9.97 -18.23
CA ARG A 272 -14.05 10.33 -18.02
C ARG A 272 -14.49 10.25 -16.56
N THR A 273 -13.82 9.42 -15.76
CA THR A 273 -14.20 9.10 -14.38
C THR A 273 -13.54 10.04 -13.38
N ILE A 274 -12.23 10.24 -13.49
CA ILE A 274 -11.42 11.09 -12.60
C ILE A 274 -11.24 12.43 -13.28
N ARG A 275 -11.89 13.49 -12.79
CA ARG A 275 -11.96 14.79 -13.45
C ARG A 275 -10.70 15.64 -13.32
N PHE A 276 -9.94 15.47 -12.24
CA PHE A 276 -8.69 16.19 -12.02
C PHE A 276 -7.48 15.56 -12.73
N TRP A 277 -7.66 14.52 -13.55
CA TRP A 277 -6.54 13.76 -14.13
C TRP A 277 -5.58 14.63 -14.96
N ASP A 278 -6.06 15.71 -15.56
CA ASP A 278 -5.34 16.68 -16.39
C ASP A 278 -5.14 18.04 -15.72
N ASP A 279 -5.32 18.12 -14.39
CA ASP A 279 -5.00 19.32 -13.63
C ASP A 279 -3.53 19.73 -13.91
N PRO A 280 -3.27 20.96 -14.38
CA PRO A 280 -1.93 21.45 -14.70
C PRO A 280 -0.94 21.38 -13.53
N ALA A 281 -1.42 21.35 -12.29
CA ALA A 281 -0.59 21.17 -11.10
C ALA A 281 -0.02 19.74 -10.96
N ILE A 282 -0.62 18.76 -11.65
CA ILE A 282 -0.18 17.37 -11.61
C ILE A 282 0.97 17.17 -12.59
N GLN A 283 2.16 16.95 -12.03
CA GLN A 283 3.36 16.71 -12.82
C GLN A 283 3.24 15.41 -13.62
N ARG A 284 3.47 15.50 -14.92
CA ARG A 284 3.73 14.35 -15.79
C ARG A 284 5.22 14.04 -15.77
N THR A 285 5.56 12.85 -15.31
CA THR A 285 6.95 12.43 -15.09
C THR A 285 7.23 11.17 -15.88
N THR A 286 8.29 11.18 -16.68
CA THR A 286 8.80 9.97 -17.32
C THR A 286 9.48 9.08 -16.28
N VAL A 287 9.05 7.83 -16.18
CA VAL A 287 9.55 6.87 -15.18
C VAL A 287 9.90 5.54 -15.83
N ASN A 288 10.59 4.68 -15.09
CA ASN A 288 10.77 3.26 -15.44
C ASN A 288 10.72 2.39 -14.17
N VAL A 289 11.05 1.10 -14.25
CA VAL A 289 10.98 0.16 -13.14
C VAL A 289 12.17 0.30 -12.19
N THR A 290 13.37 0.00 -12.69
CA THR A 290 14.63 0.09 -11.93
C THR A 290 15.66 0.92 -12.69
N CYS A 291 16.61 1.50 -11.96
CA CYS A 291 17.68 2.33 -12.53
C CYS A 291 18.56 1.50 -13.48
N GLU A 292 18.89 0.27 -13.10
CA GLU A 292 19.72 -0.68 -13.85
C GLU A 292 19.14 -1.03 -15.21
N ARG A 293 17.82 -0.95 -15.37
CA ARG A 293 17.07 -1.26 -16.59
C ARG A 293 16.57 -0.03 -17.33
N CYS A 294 16.80 1.17 -16.78
CA CYS A 294 16.26 2.40 -17.33
C CYS A 294 17.19 2.98 -18.40
N SER A 295 16.69 3.05 -19.64
CA SER A 295 17.37 3.65 -20.80
C SER A 295 17.31 5.18 -20.83
N LEU A 296 16.66 5.83 -19.85
CA LEU A 296 16.58 7.29 -19.78
C LEU A 296 17.98 7.90 -19.60
N ALA A 297 18.42 8.68 -20.60
CA ALA A 297 19.64 9.47 -20.51
C ALA A 297 19.51 10.59 -19.46
N ASP A 298 20.62 10.95 -18.81
CA ASP A 298 20.76 12.13 -17.94
C ASP A 298 19.68 12.27 -16.84
N CYS A 299 19.31 11.14 -16.22
CA CYS A 299 18.37 11.13 -15.10
C CYS A 299 19.08 11.59 -13.80
N ALA A 300 18.76 12.79 -13.32
CA ALA A 300 19.34 13.37 -12.10
C ALA A 300 19.05 12.55 -10.83
N GLU A 301 17.93 11.82 -10.80
CA GLU A 301 17.50 11.00 -9.68
C GLU A 301 17.99 9.54 -9.78
N ARG A 302 18.88 9.24 -10.72
CA ARG A 302 19.38 7.88 -10.95
C ARG A 302 20.18 7.39 -9.75
N ALA A 303 19.72 6.29 -9.13
CA ALA A 303 20.40 5.68 -7.99
C ALA A 303 21.46 4.64 -8.38
N ALA A 304 21.38 4.08 -9.60
CA ALA A 304 22.32 3.07 -10.09
C ALA A 304 22.56 3.19 -11.61
N PRO A 305 23.76 2.82 -12.10
CA PRO A 305 24.06 2.82 -13.53
C PRO A 305 23.17 1.83 -14.31
N PRO A 306 22.82 2.12 -15.58
CA PRO A 306 21.91 1.30 -16.40
C PRO A 306 22.60 0.03 -16.94
N THR A 307 23.16 -0.79 -16.05
CA THR A 307 23.99 -1.95 -16.39
C THR A 307 23.27 -2.99 -17.25
N THR A 308 21.95 -3.16 -17.09
CA THR A 308 21.17 -4.08 -17.93
C THR A 308 20.99 -3.54 -19.34
N VAL A 309 20.82 -2.22 -19.48
CA VAL A 309 20.74 -1.56 -20.80
C VAL A 309 22.08 -1.69 -21.52
N GLN A 310 23.18 -1.36 -20.84
CA GLN A 310 24.54 -1.46 -21.39
C GLN A 310 24.84 -2.88 -21.89
N LYS A 311 24.58 -3.91 -21.06
CA LYS A 311 24.76 -5.32 -21.45
C LYS A 311 23.90 -5.71 -22.65
N ARG A 312 22.68 -5.17 -22.77
CA ARG A 312 21.80 -5.43 -23.91
C ARG A 312 22.34 -4.80 -25.19
N GLU A 313 22.86 -3.58 -25.11
CA GLU A 313 23.47 -2.87 -26.24
C GLU A 313 24.79 -3.51 -26.68
N GLU A 314 25.61 -3.99 -25.75
CA GLU A 314 26.81 -4.78 -26.05
C GLU A 314 26.46 -6.06 -26.81
N ARG A 315 25.47 -6.82 -26.31
CA ARG A 315 24.98 -8.02 -27.00
C ARG A 315 24.44 -7.73 -28.39
N ARG A 316 23.71 -6.62 -28.55
CA ARG A 316 23.21 -6.20 -29.85
C ARG A 316 24.35 -5.89 -30.83
N ARG A 317 25.34 -5.12 -30.39
CA ARG A 317 26.54 -4.81 -31.21
C ARG A 317 27.34 -6.06 -31.58
N MET A 318 27.49 -7.00 -30.64
CA MET A 318 28.14 -8.29 -30.94
C MET A 318 27.36 -9.08 -32.00
N GLN A 319 26.04 -9.15 -31.89
CA GLN A 319 25.21 -9.85 -32.88
C GLN A 319 25.28 -9.19 -34.26
N GLU A 320 25.17 -7.85 -34.32
CA GLU A 320 25.28 -7.08 -35.56
C GLU A 320 26.64 -7.34 -36.26
N MET A 321 27.74 -7.38 -35.49
CA MET A 321 29.07 -7.70 -36.02
C MET A 321 29.19 -9.15 -36.50
N LEU A 322 28.63 -10.11 -35.75
CA LEU A 322 28.61 -11.52 -36.16
C LEU A 322 27.82 -11.69 -37.47
N ASP A 323 26.66 -11.05 -37.59
CA ASP A 323 25.84 -11.09 -38.78
C ASP A 323 26.58 -10.50 -39.99
N GLN A 324 27.31 -9.38 -39.82
CA GLN A 324 28.14 -8.79 -40.87
C GLN A 324 29.29 -9.70 -41.31
N LEU A 325 29.94 -10.39 -40.38
CA LEU A 325 31.07 -11.28 -40.66
C LEU A 325 30.65 -12.66 -41.21
N THR A 326 29.39 -13.06 -40.99
CA THR A 326 28.86 -14.36 -41.41
C THR A 326 27.88 -14.28 -42.58
N GLN A 327 27.51 -13.08 -43.02
CA GLN A 327 26.82 -12.88 -44.29
C GLN A 327 27.74 -13.25 -45.46
N LYS A 328 27.31 -14.24 -46.25
CA LYS A 328 27.91 -14.63 -47.53
C LYS A 328 27.69 -13.59 -48.61
#